data_AF-A0A939AP55-F1
#
_entry.id   AF-A0A939AP55-F1
#
_cell.length_a   1.000
_cell.length_b   1.000
_cell.length_c   1.000
_cell.angle_alpha   90.00
_cell.angle_beta   90.00
_cell.angle_gamma   90.00
#
_symmetry.space_group_name_H-M   'P 1'
#
loop_
_entity.id
_entity.type
_entity.pdbx_description
1 polymer ?
#
loop_
_entity_poly.entity_id
_entity_poly.type
_entity_poly.pdbx_seq_one_letter_code
_entity_poly.pdbx_strand_id
1 'polypeptide(L)'
;MARLPDDLRLLIQIERTRLESPGARVAEQGLLGSRRDMARLQRLYGYALRHLAPERDRVLREVARQIALHGTGFVLSRSSREADLFISWGHRVFAAVHAARRLLAFAPARDGRTLVAEWQFDFPIVDFVLRHFHRRFRDRPIVVIDRERAYVHDGCGIRLEQAVRWRPAPVAPGALRMTSALASHEPPFGRGQSQLGLTA
;
A
#
# COMPACT_ATOMS: atom_id res chain seq x y z
N MET A 1 -0.25 10.38 -20.74
CA MET A 1 0.85 10.52 -19.77
C MET A 1 1.44 9.14 -19.49
N ALA A 2 2.77 9.00 -19.45
CA ALA A 2 3.42 7.72 -19.17
C ALA A 2 3.19 7.29 -17.72
N ARG A 3 2.80 6.02 -17.52
CA ARG A 3 2.61 5.41 -16.20
C ARG A 3 3.92 5.47 -15.39
N LEU A 4 3.84 5.81 -14.11
CA LEU A 4 4.99 5.77 -13.22
C LEU A 4 5.49 4.32 -13.03
N PRO A 5 6.81 4.10 -12.90
CA PRO A 5 7.34 2.78 -12.59
C PRO A 5 6.89 2.34 -11.19
N ASP A 6 6.70 1.04 -10.98
CA ASP A 6 6.34 0.53 -9.65
C ASP A 6 7.55 0.52 -8.66
N ASP A 7 8.76 0.80 -9.16
CA ASP A 7 10.01 0.90 -8.40
C ASP A 7 10.45 2.37 -8.21
N LEU A 8 10.58 2.81 -6.95
CA LEU A 8 11.00 4.16 -6.61
C LEU A 8 12.44 4.43 -7.05
N ARG A 9 13.33 3.42 -6.99
CA ARG A 9 14.74 3.58 -7.39
C ARG A 9 14.84 3.90 -8.87
N LEU A 10 14.03 3.24 -9.69
CA LEU A 10 13.95 3.52 -11.11
C LEU A 10 13.41 4.94 -11.36
N LEU A 11 12.40 5.38 -10.61
CA LEU A 11 11.91 6.75 -10.72
C LEU A 11 12.98 7.78 -10.33
N ILE A 12 13.71 7.54 -9.24
CA ILE A 12 14.84 8.39 -8.81
C ILE A 12 15.90 8.45 -9.91
N GLN A 13 16.25 7.32 -10.52
CA GLN A 13 17.23 7.28 -11.61
C GLN A 13 16.77 8.09 -12.83
N ILE A 14 15.49 7.98 -13.19
CA ILE A 14 14.89 8.76 -14.29
C ILE A 14 14.97 10.26 -13.98
N GLU A 15 14.56 10.69 -12.78
CA GLU A 15 14.60 12.10 -12.41
C GLU A 15 16.04 12.61 -12.28
N ARG A 16 16.97 11.79 -11.79
CA ARG A 16 18.41 12.11 -11.77
C ARG A 16 18.96 12.36 -13.18
N THR A 17 18.63 11.48 -14.13
CA THR A 17 19.05 11.60 -15.53
C THR A 17 18.50 12.89 -16.17
N ARG A 18 17.32 13.37 -15.75
CA ARG A 18 16.76 14.64 -16.22
C ARG A 18 17.41 15.87 -15.59
N LEU A 19 18.02 15.73 -14.42
CA LEU A 19 18.76 16.81 -13.74
C LEU A 19 20.17 16.96 -14.30
N GLU A 20 20.78 15.85 -14.72
CA GLU A 20 22.10 15.80 -15.33
C GLU A 20 22.02 16.26 -16.81
N SER A 21 21.85 17.57 -17.00
CA SER A 21 22.31 18.24 -18.23
C SER A 21 23.82 18.03 -18.38
N PRO A 22 24.38 17.98 -19.61
CA PRO A 22 25.79 17.70 -19.85
C PRO A 22 26.65 18.82 -19.25
N GLY A 23 27.16 18.61 -18.03
CA GLY A 23 28.00 19.59 -17.33
C GLY A 23 28.03 19.45 -15.80
N ALA A 24 27.02 18.85 -15.17
CA ALA A 24 26.97 18.73 -13.71
C ALA A 24 27.47 17.36 -13.24
N ARG A 25 28.78 17.26 -12.92
CA ARG A 25 29.32 16.13 -12.14
C ARG A 25 28.90 16.31 -10.68
N VAL A 26 27.93 15.55 -10.19
CA VAL A 26 27.57 15.52 -8.77
C VAL A 26 27.97 14.16 -8.17
N ALA A 27 28.65 14.24 -7.02
CA ALA A 27 29.26 13.16 -6.27
C ALA A 27 28.35 11.92 -6.10
N GLU A 28 28.83 10.79 -6.59
CA GLU A 28 27.98 9.65 -6.98
C GLU A 28 27.57 8.68 -5.88
N GLN A 29 28.05 8.80 -4.64
CA GLN A 29 27.96 7.64 -3.71
C GLN A 29 27.36 7.93 -2.32
N GLY A 30 26.97 9.17 -2.00
CA GLY A 30 26.49 9.54 -0.65
C GLY A 30 24.98 9.84 -0.51
N LEU A 31 24.24 10.00 -1.61
CA LEU A 31 22.89 10.61 -1.59
C LEU A 31 21.75 9.63 -1.33
N LEU A 32 21.91 8.35 -1.67
CA LEU A 32 20.94 7.33 -1.29
C LEU A 32 21.24 6.99 0.17
N GLY A 33 20.45 7.51 1.11
CA GLY A 33 20.63 7.24 2.55
C GLY A 33 20.58 5.75 2.89
N SER A 34 20.50 5.41 4.18
CA SER A 34 20.66 4.02 4.62
C SER A 34 19.76 3.05 3.83
N ARG A 35 20.22 1.81 3.59
CA ARG A 35 19.41 0.77 2.92
C ARG A 35 18.02 0.61 3.56
N ARG A 36 17.95 0.82 4.88
CA ARG A 36 16.72 0.81 5.67
C ARG A 36 15.76 1.94 5.28
N ASP A 37 16.27 3.16 5.12
CA ASP A 37 15.49 4.33 4.71
C ASP A 37 14.95 4.17 3.30
N MET A 38 15.79 3.71 2.37
CA MET A 38 15.33 3.43 1.02
C MET A 38 14.26 2.34 0.99
N ALA A 39 14.42 1.25 1.75
CA ALA A 39 13.40 0.21 1.85
C ALA A 39 12.09 0.73 2.46
N ARG A 40 12.16 1.66 3.42
CA ARG A 40 10.99 2.34 4.00
C ARG A 40 10.28 3.20 2.96
N LEU A 41 11.02 4.04 2.22
CA LEU A 41 10.46 4.88 1.16
C LEU A 41 9.87 4.06 0.02
N GLN A 42 10.50 2.95 -0.37
CA GLN A 42 9.96 2.03 -1.37
C GLN A 42 8.59 1.45 -0.95
N ARG A 43 8.43 1.09 0.33
CA ARG A 43 7.12 0.62 0.83
C ARG A 43 6.08 1.74 0.81
N LEU A 44 6.45 2.93 1.29
CA LEU A 44 5.56 4.09 1.24
C LEU A 44 5.16 4.44 -0.19
N TYR A 45 6.09 4.33 -1.14
CA TYR A 45 5.85 4.53 -2.56
C TYR A 45 4.82 3.55 -3.13
N GLY A 46 4.98 2.25 -2.85
CA GLY A 46 3.99 1.25 -3.27
C GLY A 46 2.57 1.54 -2.76
N TYR A 47 2.43 2.13 -1.57
CA TYR A 47 1.15 2.57 -1.04
C TYR A 47 0.69 3.90 -1.66
N ALA A 48 1.56 4.89 -1.76
CA ALA A 48 1.22 6.22 -2.29
C ALA A 48 0.80 6.15 -3.77
N LEU A 49 1.35 5.20 -4.55
CA LEU A 49 0.90 4.89 -5.91
C LEU A 49 -0.59 4.51 -5.99
N ARG A 50 -1.17 3.96 -4.92
CA ARG A 50 -2.60 3.59 -4.87
C ARG A 50 -3.49 4.73 -4.38
N HIS A 51 -2.93 5.88 -4.03
CA HIS A 51 -3.75 7.05 -3.68
C HIS A 51 -4.51 7.55 -4.93
N LEU A 52 -5.67 8.18 -4.72
CA LEU A 52 -6.56 8.64 -5.79
C LEU A 52 -6.50 10.16 -6.03
N ALA A 53 -5.55 10.86 -5.41
CA ALA A 53 -5.38 12.29 -5.60
C ALA A 53 -4.99 12.60 -7.08
N PRO A 54 -5.59 13.62 -7.71
CA PRO A 54 -5.31 13.95 -9.10
C PRO A 54 -3.85 14.39 -9.33
N GLU A 55 -3.23 15.03 -8.34
CA GLU A 55 -1.84 15.46 -8.37
C GLU A 55 -0.82 14.38 -7.96
N ARG A 56 -1.28 13.14 -7.71
CA ARG A 56 -0.43 12.04 -7.21
C ARG A 56 0.85 11.90 -7.99
N ASP A 57 0.75 11.76 -9.31
CA ASP A 57 1.92 11.46 -10.14
C ASP A 57 2.94 12.60 -10.15
N ARG A 58 2.47 13.85 -10.06
CA ARG A 58 3.34 15.03 -9.94
C ARG A 58 4.09 15.01 -8.61
N VAL A 59 3.39 14.78 -7.50
CA VAL A 59 4.01 14.72 -6.16
C VAL A 59 5.02 13.59 -6.07
N LEU A 60 4.71 12.41 -6.62
CA LEU A 60 5.62 11.27 -6.62
C LEU A 60 6.90 11.51 -7.43
N ARG A 61 6.81 12.19 -8.58
CA ARG A 61 7.99 12.61 -9.35
C ARG A 61 8.82 13.64 -8.59
N GLU A 62 8.18 14.62 -7.98
CA GLU A 62 8.89 15.66 -7.21
C GLU A 62 9.60 15.05 -5.99
N VAL A 63 8.97 14.09 -5.30
CA VAL A 63 9.64 13.34 -4.22
C VAL A 63 10.85 12.56 -4.73
N ALA A 64 10.75 11.88 -5.88
CA ALA A 64 11.89 11.19 -6.45
C ALA A 64 13.02 12.16 -6.83
N ARG A 65 12.68 13.33 -7.38
CA ARG A 65 13.63 14.42 -7.66
C ARG A 65 14.30 14.93 -6.38
N GLN A 66 13.54 15.15 -5.31
CA GLN A 66 14.09 15.57 -4.01
C GLN A 66 15.03 14.53 -3.42
N ILE A 67 14.72 13.24 -3.56
CA ILE A 67 15.65 12.17 -3.14
C ILE A 67 16.93 12.21 -3.97
N ALA A 68 16.83 12.44 -5.29
CA ALA A 68 18.02 12.56 -6.15
C ALA A 68 18.90 13.76 -5.75
N LEU A 69 18.31 14.88 -5.35
CA LEU A 69 19.03 16.12 -5.01
C LEU A 69 19.53 16.19 -3.57
N HIS A 70 18.71 15.74 -2.61
CA HIS A 70 18.92 15.98 -1.17
C HIS A 70 19.02 14.68 -0.37
N GLY A 71 18.79 13.54 -1.01
CA GLY A 71 18.78 12.23 -0.38
C GLY A 71 17.49 11.88 0.36
N THR A 72 17.45 10.65 0.87
CA THR A 72 16.23 10.08 1.49
C THR A 72 15.84 10.75 2.80
N GLY A 73 16.81 11.30 3.53
CA GLY A 73 16.59 11.98 4.80
C GLY A 73 15.63 13.16 4.65
N PHE A 74 15.81 13.98 3.61
CA PHE A 74 14.98 15.15 3.31
C PHE A 74 13.49 14.82 3.18
N VAL A 75 13.17 13.72 2.51
CA VAL A 75 11.78 13.28 2.34
C VAL A 75 11.25 12.66 3.64
N LEU A 76 12.06 11.85 4.33
CA LEU A 76 11.66 11.21 5.58
C LEU A 76 11.43 12.22 6.72
N SER A 77 12.14 13.35 6.71
CA SER A 77 11.92 14.48 7.63
C SER A 77 10.76 15.38 7.23
N ARG A 78 10.07 15.09 6.11
CA ARG A 78 8.94 15.88 5.59
C ARG A 78 9.31 17.34 5.32
N SER A 79 10.51 17.57 4.77
CA SER A 79 11.05 18.91 4.57
C SER A 79 10.41 19.70 3.44
N SER A 80 9.44 19.14 2.71
CA SER A 80 8.62 19.84 1.71
C SER A 80 7.16 19.41 1.80
N ARG A 81 6.27 20.20 1.17
CA ARG A 81 4.84 19.85 1.02
C ARG A 81 4.65 18.51 0.32
N GLU A 82 5.38 18.26 -0.76
CA GLU A 82 5.33 17.01 -1.53
C GLU A 82 5.80 15.82 -0.69
N ALA A 83 6.86 15.98 0.11
CA ALA A 83 7.32 14.95 1.03
C ALA A 83 6.27 14.63 2.10
N ASP A 84 5.61 15.63 2.68
CA ASP A 84 4.53 15.43 3.66
C ASP A 84 3.31 14.74 3.02
N LEU A 85 2.86 15.21 1.85
CA LEU A 85 1.77 14.59 1.09
C LEU A 85 2.07 13.13 0.77
N PHE A 86 3.27 12.84 0.25
CA PHE A 86 3.71 11.49 -0.06
C PHE A 86 3.64 10.55 1.14
N ILE A 87 4.19 10.98 2.30
CA ILE A 87 4.16 10.16 3.52
C ILE A 87 2.72 10.00 4.02
N SER A 88 1.93 11.07 4.02
CA SER A 88 0.52 11.06 4.42
C SER A 88 -0.31 10.10 3.59
N TRP A 89 -0.19 10.15 2.27
CA TRP A 89 -0.89 9.24 1.35
C TRP A 89 -0.47 7.78 1.56
N GLY A 90 0.84 7.53 1.66
CA GLY A 90 1.37 6.20 1.95
C GLY A 90 0.78 5.61 3.25
N HIS A 91 0.69 6.42 4.31
CA HIS A 91 0.09 5.99 5.58
C HIS A 91 -1.42 5.77 5.50
N ARG A 92 -2.18 6.62 4.80
CA ARG A 92 -3.64 6.45 4.64
C ARG A 92 -3.97 5.14 3.92
N VAL A 93 -3.28 4.87 2.82
CA VAL A 93 -3.45 3.62 2.05
C VAL A 93 -3.01 2.41 2.88
N PHE A 94 -1.89 2.51 3.60
CA PHE A 94 -1.46 1.45 4.52
C PHE A 94 -2.50 1.16 5.61
N ALA A 95 -3.09 2.20 6.21
CA ALA A 95 -4.12 2.06 7.23
C ALA A 95 -5.37 1.36 6.66
N ALA A 96 -5.79 1.69 5.43
CA ALA A 96 -6.89 1.01 4.76
C ALA A 96 -6.60 -0.48 4.51
N VAL A 97 -5.38 -0.82 4.06
CA VAL A 97 -4.94 -2.22 3.91
C VAL A 97 -4.99 -2.95 5.25
N HIS A 98 -4.50 -2.31 6.32
CA HIS A 98 -4.46 -2.91 7.64
C HIS A 98 -5.87 -3.11 8.23
N ALA A 99 -6.76 -2.13 8.06
CA ALA A 99 -8.16 -2.22 8.45
C ALA A 99 -8.86 -3.36 7.71
N ALA A 100 -8.73 -3.42 6.39
CA ALA A 100 -9.28 -4.51 5.58
C ALA A 100 -8.78 -5.87 6.07
N ARG A 101 -7.48 -6.05 6.32
CA ARG A 101 -6.92 -7.32 6.82
C ARG A 101 -7.46 -7.75 8.17
N ARG A 102 -7.82 -6.81 9.05
CA ARG A 102 -8.31 -7.11 10.41
C ARG A 102 -9.81 -7.35 10.47
N LEU A 103 -10.56 -6.65 9.62
CA LEU A 103 -12.01 -6.56 9.72
C LEU A 103 -12.73 -7.42 8.68
N LEU A 104 -12.06 -7.83 7.60
CA LEU A 104 -12.61 -8.79 6.65
C LEU A 104 -12.95 -10.11 7.34
N ALA A 105 -14.22 -10.49 7.25
CA ALA A 105 -14.73 -11.77 7.73
C ALA A 105 -15.15 -12.61 6.53
N PHE A 106 -14.58 -13.81 6.42
CA PHE A 106 -14.91 -14.72 5.33
C PHE A 106 -16.00 -15.70 5.75
N ALA A 107 -16.91 -15.97 4.82
CA ALA A 107 -17.91 -17.01 4.89
C ALA A 107 -17.71 -17.99 3.73
N PRO A 108 -18.06 -19.28 3.88
CA PRO A 108 -18.04 -20.21 2.76
C PRO A 108 -19.06 -19.78 1.67
N ALA A 109 -18.67 -19.93 0.40
CA ALA A 109 -19.60 -19.85 -0.72
C ALA A 109 -20.54 -21.07 -0.75
N ARG A 110 -21.47 -21.08 -1.72
CA ARG A 110 -22.39 -22.21 -1.95
C ARG A 110 -21.68 -23.53 -2.28
N ASP A 111 -20.50 -23.46 -2.89
CA ASP A 111 -19.68 -24.63 -3.20
C ASP A 111 -18.97 -25.23 -1.96
N GLY A 112 -19.04 -24.56 -0.81
CA GLY A 112 -18.38 -24.93 0.44
C GLY A 112 -16.84 -24.81 0.43
N ARG A 113 -16.21 -24.63 -0.74
CA ARG A 113 -14.75 -24.62 -0.93
C ARG A 113 -14.19 -23.21 -1.05
N THR A 114 -14.94 -22.30 -1.63
CA THR A 114 -14.54 -20.90 -1.79
C THR A 114 -14.86 -20.10 -0.52
N LEU A 115 -13.98 -19.18 -0.15
CA LEU A 115 -14.21 -18.20 0.90
C LEU A 115 -14.61 -16.87 0.26
N VAL A 116 -15.76 -16.33 0.66
CA VAL A 116 -16.29 -15.06 0.17
C VAL A 116 -16.38 -14.07 1.31
N ALA A 117 -16.04 -12.83 1.04
CA ALA A 117 -16.32 -11.73 1.93
C ALA A 117 -16.71 -10.48 1.16
N GLU A 118 -17.45 -9.60 1.81
CA GLU A 118 -17.86 -8.30 1.26
C GLU A 118 -17.05 -7.20 1.94
N TRP A 119 -16.49 -6.29 1.14
CA TRP A 119 -15.74 -5.15 1.62
C TRP A 119 -15.74 -4.02 0.59
N GLN A 120 -16.06 -2.80 1.04
CA GLN A 120 -15.96 -1.61 0.19
C GLN A 120 -14.59 -0.97 0.36
N PHE A 121 -13.84 -0.82 -0.74
CA PHE A 121 -12.51 -0.22 -0.70
C PHE A 121 -12.53 1.26 -1.09
N ASP A 122 -11.87 2.08 -0.29
CA ASP A 122 -11.62 3.49 -0.63
C ASP A 122 -10.45 3.67 -1.61
N PHE A 123 -9.60 2.65 -1.73
CA PHE A 123 -8.40 2.66 -2.57
C PHE A 123 -8.30 1.36 -3.40
N PRO A 124 -7.62 1.36 -4.55
CA PRO A 124 -7.34 0.16 -5.35
C PRO A 124 -6.26 -0.73 -4.70
N ILE A 125 -6.59 -1.31 -3.54
CA ILE A 125 -5.69 -2.10 -2.67
C ILE A 125 -6.11 -3.57 -2.52
N VAL A 126 -7.12 -4.01 -3.25
CA VAL A 126 -7.67 -5.37 -3.14
C VAL A 126 -6.61 -6.46 -3.38
N ASP A 127 -5.61 -6.17 -4.21
CA ASP A 127 -4.49 -7.06 -4.46
C ASP A 127 -3.60 -7.27 -3.22
N PHE A 128 -3.34 -6.22 -2.44
CA PHE A 128 -2.62 -6.33 -1.17
C PHE A 128 -3.38 -7.15 -0.12
N VAL A 129 -4.71 -7.15 -0.21
CA VAL A 129 -5.60 -7.84 0.72
C VAL A 129 -5.75 -9.31 0.32
N LEU A 130 -6.06 -9.59 -0.95
CA LEU A 130 -6.18 -10.95 -1.46
C LEU A 130 -4.88 -11.74 -1.34
N ARG A 131 -3.73 -11.15 -1.71
CA ARG A 131 -2.43 -11.82 -1.52
C ARG A 131 -2.09 -12.10 -0.05
N HIS A 132 -2.64 -11.33 0.89
CA HIS A 132 -2.47 -11.61 2.32
C HIS A 132 -3.29 -12.83 2.73
N PHE A 133 -4.59 -12.83 2.41
CA PHE A 133 -5.46 -13.93 2.80
C PHE A 133 -5.16 -15.23 2.04
N HIS A 134 -4.73 -15.17 0.78
CA HIS A 134 -4.34 -16.38 0.04
C HIS A 134 -3.16 -17.09 0.71
N ARG A 135 -2.19 -16.34 1.25
CA ARG A 135 -1.10 -16.93 2.03
C ARG A 135 -1.58 -17.63 3.31
N ARG A 136 -2.72 -17.21 3.87
CA ARG A 136 -3.34 -17.76 5.08
C ARG A 136 -4.28 -18.94 4.77
N PHE A 137 -5.03 -18.88 3.68
CA PHE A 137 -5.99 -19.91 3.23
C PHE A 137 -5.52 -20.51 1.91
N ARG A 138 -4.34 -21.15 1.91
CA ARG A 138 -3.63 -21.56 0.67
C ARG A 138 -4.43 -22.52 -0.21
N ASP A 139 -5.26 -23.36 0.41
CA ASP A 139 -5.98 -24.44 -0.28
C ASP A 139 -7.39 -24.04 -0.72
N ARG A 140 -7.76 -22.77 -0.55
CA ARG A 140 -9.11 -22.28 -0.83
C ARG A 140 -9.07 -21.06 -1.76
N PRO A 141 -9.88 -21.04 -2.82
CA PRO A 141 -10.14 -19.81 -3.54
C PRO A 141 -10.73 -18.76 -2.61
N ILE A 142 -10.29 -17.51 -2.77
CA ILE A 142 -10.73 -16.38 -1.96
C ILE A 142 -11.37 -15.35 -2.87
N VAL A 143 -12.54 -14.89 -2.48
CA VAL A 143 -13.31 -13.89 -3.19
C VAL A 143 -13.59 -12.73 -2.27
N VAL A 144 -13.24 -11.53 -2.70
CA VAL A 144 -13.67 -10.30 -2.05
C VAL A 144 -14.59 -9.54 -2.99
N ILE A 145 -15.81 -9.28 -2.54
CA ILE A 145 -16.83 -8.53 -3.25
C ILE A 145 -16.75 -7.07 -2.83
N ASP A 146 -16.60 -6.18 -3.80
CA ASP A 146 -16.68 -4.73 -3.66
C ASP A 146 -17.79 -4.22 -4.58
N ARG A 147 -18.95 -3.92 -3.99
CA ARG A 147 -20.18 -3.59 -4.70
C ARG A 147 -20.53 -4.67 -5.72
N GLU A 148 -20.48 -4.36 -7.02
CA GLU A 148 -20.85 -5.27 -8.11
C GLU A 148 -19.69 -6.13 -8.61
N ARG A 149 -18.47 -5.90 -8.09
CA ARG A 149 -17.25 -6.55 -8.54
C ARG A 149 -16.82 -7.62 -7.55
N ALA A 150 -16.47 -8.80 -8.05
CA ALA A 150 -15.84 -9.86 -7.27
C ALA A 150 -14.39 -10.02 -7.72
N TYR A 151 -13.46 -9.86 -6.78
CA TYR A 151 -12.04 -10.12 -7.00
C TYR A 151 -11.71 -11.51 -6.48
N VAL A 152 -11.34 -12.41 -7.38
CA VAL A 152 -11.10 -13.82 -7.10
C VAL A 152 -9.60 -14.09 -7.11
N HIS A 153 -9.09 -14.71 -6.05
CA HIS A 153 -7.74 -15.24 -5.96
C HIS A 153 -7.80 -16.76 -5.79
N ASP A 154 -7.44 -17.50 -6.82
CA ASP A 154 -7.49 -18.97 -6.88
C ASP A 154 -6.11 -19.64 -6.76
N GLY A 155 -5.04 -18.84 -6.65
CA GLY A 155 -3.65 -19.31 -6.53
C GLY A 155 -2.82 -19.03 -7.76
N CYS A 156 -3.46 -18.87 -8.92
CA CYS A 156 -2.79 -18.53 -10.18
C CYS A 156 -2.69 -17.02 -10.40
N GLY A 157 -3.55 -16.24 -9.75
CA GLY A 157 -3.54 -14.79 -9.84
C GLY A 157 -4.80 -14.17 -9.25
N ILE A 158 -5.00 -12.88 -9.51
CA ILE A 158 -6.23 -12.17 -9.16
C ILE A 158 -6.98 -11.88 -10.44
N ARG A 159 -8.23 -12.34 -10.51
CA ARG A 159 -9.14 -12.11 -11.64
C ARG A 159 -10.40 -11.37 -11.18
N LEU A 160 -10.96 -10.59 -12.09
CA LEU A 160 -12.16 -9.79 -11.86
C LEU A 160 -13.38 -10.52 -12.44
N GLU A 161 -14.42 -10.65 -11.63
CA GLU A 161 -15.71 -11.25 -11.99
C GLU A 161 -16.89 -10.38 -11.53
N GLN A 162 -18.11 -10.77 -11.91
CA GLN A 162 -19.35 -10.18 -11.40
C GLN A 162 -19.74 -10.77 -10.04
N ALA A 163 -20.12 -9.91 -9.10
CA ALA A 163 -20.50 -10.31 -7.73
C ALA A 163 -21.68 -11.28 -7.66
N VAL A 164 -22.62 -11.22 -8.62
CA VAL A 164 -23.82 -12.07 -8.64
C VAL A 164 -23.52 -13.58 -8.60
N ARG A 165 -22.36 -14.00 -9.13
CA ARG A 165 -21.92 -15.39 -9.16
C ARG A 165 -21.49 -15.92 -7.79
N TRP A 166 -21.13 -15.02 -6.88
CA TRP A 166 -20.44 -15.36 -5.64
C TRP A 166 -21.29 -15.10 -4.40
N ARG A 167 -22.60 -14.89 -4.56
CA ARG A 167 -23.50 -14.66 -3.42
C ARG A 167 -23.34 -15.79 -2.39
N PRO A 168 -23.07 -15.44 -1.11
CA PRO A 168 -22.85 -16.45 -0.09
C PRO A 168 -24.07 -17.37 0.06
N ALA A 169 -23.83 -18.60 0.53
CA ALA A 169 -24.93 -19.45 0.95
C ALA A 169 -25.69 -18.76 2.10
N PRO A 170 -27.03 -18.91 2.20
CA PRO A 170 -27.75 -18.47 3.38
C PRO A 170 -27.13 -19.11 4.61
N VAL A 171 -26.60 -18.28 5.50
CA VAL A 171 -25.92 -18.74 6.71
C VAL A 171 -26.99 -19.05 7.74
N ALA A 172 -27.06 -20.30 8.24
CA ALA A 172 -27.94 -20.65 9.34
C ALA A 172 -27.60 -19.81 10.60
N PRO A 173 -28.58 -19.47 11.46
CA PRO A 173 -28.30 -18.74 12.70
C PRO A 173 -27.28 -19.52 13.54
N GLY A 174 -26.08 -18.94 13.73
CA GLY A 174 -25.00 -19.55 14.51
C GLY A 174 -23.78 -20.03 13.72
N ALA A 175 -23.74 -19.93 12.39
CA ALA A 175 -22.53 -20.35 11.66
C ALA A 175 -21.35 -19.37 11.89
N LEU A 176 -20.21 -19.96 12.27
CA LEU A 176 -18.94 -19.29 12.55
C LEU A 176 -18.52 -18.36 11.40
N ARG A 177 -18.53 -17.06 11.65
CA ARG A 177 -17.77 -16.10 10.84
C ARG A 177 -16.30 -16.31 11.14
N MET A 178 -15.51 -16.68 10.14
CA MET A 178 -14.06 -16.75 10.30
C MET A 178 -13.52 -15.31 10.28
N THR A 179 -13.41 -14.72 11.47
CA THR A 179 -12.73 -13.44 11.68
C THR A 179 -11.24 -13.68 11.87
N SER A 180 -10.41 -12.69 11.54
CA SER A 180 -8.99 -12.75 11.90
C SER A 180 -8.83 -12.48 13.40
N ALA A 181 -8.96 -13.51 14.23
CA ALA A 181 -8.58 -13.42 15.64
C ALA A 181 -7.07 -13.63 15.80
N LEU A 182 -6.43 -12.72 16.56
CA LEU A 182 -5.04 -12.69 17.07
C LEU A 182 -3.96 -12.24 16.05
N ALA A 183 -2.96 -11.39 16.36
CA ALA A 183 -2.46 -10.87 17.63
C ALA A 183 -1.77 -9.49 17.44
N SER A 184 -1.65 -8.78 18.56
CA SER A 184 -0.89 -7.54 18.78
C SER A 184 0.49 -7.55 18.13
N HIS A 185 0.72 -6.61 17.21
CA HIS A 185 2.07 -6.16 16.90
C HIS A 185 2.03 -4.64 16.79
N GLU A 186 2.95 -4.01 17.51
CA GLU A 186 3.15 -2.56 17.59
C GLU A 186 3.13 -1.88 16.22
N PRO A 187 2.69 -0.60 16.15
CA PRO A 187 2.86 0.19 14.94
C PRO A 187 4.36 0.30 14.61
N PRO A 188 4.83 -0.08 13.40
CA PRO A 188 6.26 -0.03 13.04
C PRO A 188 6.79 1.40 12.84
N PHE A 189 5.97 2.41 13.14
CA PHE A 189 6.31 3.81 13.01
C PHE A 189 6.14 4.45 14.38
N GLY A 190 7.18 4.35 15.20
CA GLY A 190 7.28 5.05 16.46
C GLY A 190 6.94 6.53 16.25
N ARG A 191 6.01 7.04 17.06
CA ARG A 191 5.82 8.46 17.26
C ARG A 191 7.14 9.00 17.82
N GLY A 192 7.90 9.72 17.01
CA GLY A 192 8.90 10.65 17.53
C GLY A 192 8.14 11.62 18.43
N GLN A 193 8.33 11.48 19.73
CA GLN A 193 7.77 12.37 20.73
C GLN A 193 8.34 13.76 20.48
N SER A 194 7.45 14.71 20.20
CA SER A 194 7.71 16.12 20.46
C SER A 194 7.84 16.26 21.98
N GLN A 195 9.07 16.36 22.49
CA GLN A 195 9.31 17.04 23.77
C GLN A 195 9.61 18.49 23.45
N LEU A 196 8.55 19.30 23.36
CA LEU A 196 8.62 20.71 23.73
C LEU A 196 8.65 20.73 25.26
N GLY A 197 9.86 20.78 25.82
CA GLY A 197 10.08 21.11 27.22
C GLY A 197 10.06 22.64 27.37
N LEU A 198 8.88 23.16 27.69
CA LEU A 198 8.70 24.42 28.38
C LEU A 198 9.09 24.20 29.85
N THR A 199 10.17 24.82 30.32
CA THR A 199 10.33 25.23 31.72
C THR A 199 11.34 26.36 31.84
N ALA A 200 10.87 27.43 32.49
CA ALA A 200 11.55 28.59 33.10
C ALA A 200 12.12 29.65 32.14
#